data_AF-A0A6V7W1U8-F1
#
_entry.id   AF-A0A6V7W1U8-F1
#
_cell.length_a   1.000
_cell.length_b   1.000
_cell.length_c   1.000
_cell.angle_alpha   90.00
_cell.angle_beta   90.00
_cell.angle_gamma   90.00
#
_symmetry.space_group_name_H-M   'P 1'
#
loop_
_entity.id
_entity.type
_entity.pdbx_description
1 polymer ?
#
loop_
_entity_poly.entity_id
_entity_poly.type
_entity_poly.pdbx_seq_one_letter_code
_entity_poly.pdbx_strand_id
1 'polypeptide(L)'
;MFNFLSSYTFIGDNLSTFFMMLNRFIAIAWAFNYEKKIHRIACFLCFALPLNCIGMLSIRYTYFTVRDDKNENIISINIIELNNEGRLNFYIQLSTIEAIFFLFAFIIINLLTIFAYKKKIKNIIESVKVAGTKNSDEKIERKLWLIALISSFGQMLMATAVIMLYVLNKSSRVLLNYIYSIVMDIGIIILPSWPLICFSQTFRNKLLRTILPEKLYKKFIGSMKQLQNNTRCSKNN
;
A
#
# COMPACT_ATOMS: atom_id res chain seq x y z
N MET A 1 15.09 0.11 -17.38
CA MET A 1 14.70 1.14 -16.39
C MET A 1 13.23 1.00 -15.96
N PHE A 2 12.27 0.92 -16.89
CA PHE A 2 10.85 0.78 -16.56
C PHE A 2 10.52 -0.46 -15.68
N ASN A 3 10.99 -1.65 -16.06
CA ASN A 3 10.76 -2.88 -15.28
C ASN A 3 11.35 -2.81 -13.86
N PHE A 4 12.53 -2.18 -13.72
CA PHE A 4 13.14 -1.93 -12.42
C PHE A 4 12.23 -1.06 -11.56
N LEU A 5 11.79 0.09 -12.09
CA LEU A 5 10.95 1.02 -11.36
C LEU A 5 9.61 0.38 -10.99
N SER A 6 8.99 -0.37 -11.90
CA SER A 6 7.72 -1.05 -11.67
C SER A 6 7.82 -2.13 -10.59
N SER A 7 8.86 -2.96 -10.61
CA SER A 7 9.07 -3.96 -9.55
C SER A 7 9.41 -3.26 -8.23
N TYR A 8 10.21 -2.18 -8.27
CA TYR A 8 10.58 -1.42 -7.08
C TYR A 8 9.35 -0.83 -6.38
N THR A 9 8.47 -0.19 -7.14
CA THR A 9 7.21 0.36 -6.61
C THR A 9 6.31 -0.75 -6.11
N PHE A 10 6.22 -1.87 -6.82
CA PHE A 10 5.40 -3.02 -6.41
C PHE A 10 5.81 -3.57 -5.03
N ILE A 11 7.11 -3.78 -4.78
CA ILE A 11 7.58 -4.23 -3.45
C ILE A 11 7.35 -3.14 -2.41
N GLY A 12 7.66 -1.88 -2.74
CA GLY A 12 7.49 -0.75 -1.84
C GLY A 12 6.04 -0.60 -1.35
N ASP A 13 5.07 -0.71 -2.25
CA ASP A 13 3.65 -0.59 -1.96
C ASP A 13 3.12 -1.76 -1.13
N ASN A 14 3.57 -2.98 -1.44
CA ASN A 14 3.25 -4.17 -0.64
C ASN A 14 3.82 -4.07 0.78
N LEU A 15 5.09 -3.66 0.95
CA LEU A 15 5.71 -3.44 2.26
C LEU A 15 5.00 -2.34 3.04
N SER A 16 4.69 -1.22 2.40
CA SER A 16 3.97 -0.09 3.01
C SER A 16 2.61 -0.55 3.54
N THR A 17 1.87 -1.29 2.73
CA THR A 17 0.57 -1.83 3.11
C THR A 17 0.69 -2.87 4.23
N PHE A 18 1.71 -3.72 4.17
CA PHE A 18 1.99 -4.71 5.22
C PHE A 18 2.30 -4.04 6.56
N PHE A 19 3.16 -3.02 6.59
CA PHE A 19 3.46 -2.29 7.81
C PHE A 19 2.27 -1.48 8.31
N MET A 20 1.44 -0.94 7.42
CA MET A 20 0.19 -0.30 7.82
C MET A 20 -0.75 -1.30 8.52
N MET A 21 -0.93 -2.49 7.94
CA MET A 21 -1.72 -3.57 8.53
C MET A 21 -1.13 -4.06 9.85
N LEU A 22 0.19 -4.23 9.94
CA LEU A 22 0.88 -4.63 11.15
C LEU A 22 0.73 -3.59 12.26
N ASN A 23 0.84 -2.31 11.93
CA ASN A 23 0.60 -1.21 12.87
C ASN A 23 -0.84 -1.23 13.38
N ARG A 24 -1.84 -1.50 12.52
CA ARG A 24 -3.23 -1.64 12.95
C ARG A 24 -3.45 -2.87 13.81
N PHE A 25 -2.87 -4.00 13.44
CA PHE A 25 -2.91 -5.23 14.23
C PHE A 25 -2.35 -4.98 15.63
N ILE A 26 -1.15 -4.40 15.74
CA ILE A 26 -0.52 -4.07 17.01
C ILE A 26 -1.41 -3.11 17.80
N ALA A 27 -1.90 -2.01 17.21
CA ALA A 27 -2.76 -1.06 17.92
C ALA A 27 -4.04 -1.70 18.49
N ILE A 28 -4.60 -2.71 17.80
CA ILE A 28 -5.82 -3.41 18.24
C ILE A 28 -5.50 -4.50 19.27
N ALA A 29 -4.47 -5.33 19.02
CA ALA A 29 -4.09 -6.45 19.87
C ALA A 29 -3.38 -6.01 21.15
N TRP A 30 -2.68 -4.88 21.09
CA TRP A 30 -1.73 -4.39 22.07
C TRP A 30 -1.93 -2.89 22.27
N ALA A 31 -2.47 -2.51 23.43
CA ALA A 31 -2.70 -1.11 23.81
C ALA A 31 -1.38 -0.39 24.22
N PHE A 32 -0.33 -0.54 23.43
CA PHE A 32 0.97 0.08 23.69
C PHE A 32 1.06 1.48 23.04
N ASN A 33 1.71 2.42 23.75
CA ASN A 33 2.08 3.76 23.25
C ASN A 33 3.20 3.68 22.19
N TYR A 34 2.93 3.08 21.04
CA TYR A 34 3.92 2.64 20.04
C TYR A 34 4.12 3.58 18.84
N GLU A 35 3.39 4.70 18.78
CA GLU A 35 3.12 5.40 17.52
C GLU A 35 4.33 5.95 16.75
N LYS A 36 5.44 6.31 17.41
CA LYS A 36 6.49 7.11 16.73
C LYS A 36 7.71 6.34 16.25
N LYS A 37 8.15 5.26 16.93
CA LYS A 37 9.42 4.58 16.58
C LYS A 37 9.27 3.59 15.43
N ILE A 38 8.19 2.81 15.39
CA ILE A 38 7.96 1.85 14.30
C ILE A 38 7.80 2.55 12.96
N HIS A 39 7.10 3.68 12.92
CA HIS A 39 6.81 4.35 11.64
C HIS A 39 8.09 4.76 10.89
N ARG A 40 9.11 5.27 11.59
CA ARG A 40 10.39 5.66 10.97
C ARG A 40 11.14 4.46 10.40
N ILE A 41 11.18 3.35 11.17
CA ILE A 41 11.85 2.12 10.74
C ILE A 41 11.09 1.51 9.55
N ALA A 42 9.76 1.46 9.60
CA ALA A 42 8.93 0.98 8.50
C ALA A 42 9.16 1.79 7.22
N CYS A 43 9.16 3.13 7.29
CA CYS A 43 9.46 3.98 6.14
C CYS A 43 10.86 3.71 5.55
N PHE A 44 11.87 3.55 6.41
CA PHE A 44 13.22 3.20 5.97
C PHE A 44 13.25 1.84 5.28
N LEU A 45 12.60 0.82 5.86
CA LEU A 45 12.52 -0.52 5.29
C LEU A 45 11.76 -0.56 3.95
N CYS A 46 10.66 0.19 3.82
CA CYS A 46 9.92 0.29 2.56
C CYS A 46 10.76 0.88 1.41
N PHE A 47 11.78 1.66 1.71
CA PHE A 47 12.67 2.25 0.70
C PHE A 47 13.92 1.38 0.48
N ALA A 48 14.56 0.95 1.58
CA ALA A 48 15.82 0.24 1.54
C ALA A 48 15.68 -1.21 1.06
N LEU A 49 14.63 -1.94 1.46
CA LEU A 49 14.47 -3.34 1.08
C LEU A 49 14.25 -3.51 -0.43
N PRO A 50 13.30 -2.81 -1.10
CA PRO A 50 13.13 -2.93 -2.54
C PRO A 50 14.40 -2.56 -3.32
N LEU A 51 15.13 -1.54 -2.86
CA LEU A 51 16.38 -1.11 -3.49
C LEU A 51 17.45 -2.20 -3.40
N ASN A 52 17.57 -2.86 -2.26
CA ASN A 52 18.53 -3.96 -2.10
C ASN A 52 18.11 -5.19 -2.91
N CYS A 53 16.83 -5.59 -2.83
CA CYS A 53 16.34 -6.77 -3.55
C CYS A 53 16.44 -6.61 -5.07
N ILE A 54 15.94 -5.50 -5.62
CA ILE A 54 15.85 -5.32 -7.08
C ILE A 54 17.08 -4.61 -7.62
N GLY A 55 17.68 -3.67 -6.88
CA GLY A 55 18.85 -2.93 -7.32
C GLY A 55 20.08 -3.81 -7.48
N MET A 56 20.36 -4.69 -6.50
CA MET A 56 21.45 -5.67 -6.61
C MET A 56 21.25 -6.60 -7.82
N LEU A 57 20.02 -7.10 -8.02
CA LEU A 57 19.69 -7.94 -9.17
C LEU A 57 19.82 -7.16 -10.49
N SER A 58 19.38 -5.92 -10.53
CA SER A 58 19.46 -5.07 -11.72
C SER A 58 20.90 -4.79 -12.11
N ILE A 59 21.76 -4.41 -11.16
CA ILE A 59 23.18 -4.14 -11.41
C ILE A 59 23.87 -5.41 -11.94
N ARG A 60 23.55 -6.57 -11.38
CA ARG A 60 24.11 -7.86 -11.81
C ARG A 60 23.73 -8.24 -13.25
N TYR A 61 22.63 -7.70 -13.80
CA TYR A 61 22.16 -7.96 -15.17
C TYR A 61 22.25 -6.75 -16.10
N THR A 62 22.95 -5.67 -15.71
CA THR A 62 23.12 -4.46 -16.54
C THR A 62 24.60 -4.31 -16.90
N TYR A 63 24.91 -4.46 -18.18
CA TYR A 63 26.27 -4.38 -18.74
C TYR A 63 26.79 -2.95 -18.79
N PHE A 64 28.09 -2.78 -18.59
CA PHE A 64 28.86 -1.69 -19.20
C PHE A 64 29.76 -2.31 -20.27
N THR A 65 29.43 -2.12 -21.54
CA THR A 65 30.36 -2.39 -22.63
C THR A 65 31.28 -1.17 -22.77
N VAL A 66 32.51 -1.29 -22.28
CA VAL A 66 33.58 -0.36 -22.65
C VAL A 66 34.15 -0.87 -23.97
N ARG A 67 33.80 -0.21 -25.08
CA ARG A 67 34.42 -0.46 -26.37
C ARG A 67 35.72 0.34 -26.40
N ASP A 68 36.86 -0.34 -26.39
CA ASP A 68 38.14 0.31 -26.68
C ASP A 68 38.26 0.40 -28.21
N ASP A 69 38.16 1.61 -28.75
CA ASP A 69 38.20 1.84 -30.21
C ASP A 69 39.55 1.46 -30.84
N LYS A 70 40.56 1.06 -30.04
CA LYS A 70 41.94 0.82 -30.49
C LYS A 70 42.46 -0.61 -30.28
N ASN A 71 41.72 -1.49 -29.59
CA ASN A 71 42.16 -2.87 -29.33
C ASN A 71 41.03 -3.87 -29.62
N GLU A 72 41.25 -4.78 -30.57
CA GLU A 72 40.31 -5.86 -30.92
C GLU A 72 40.12 -6.91 -29.81
N ASN A 73 40.93 -6.87 -28.75
CA ASN A 73 40.79 -7.76 -27.60
C ASN A 73 39.73 -7.21 -26.63
N ILE A 74 38.47 -7.50 -26.93
CA ILE A 74 37.34 -7.25 -26.04
C ILE A 74 37.54 -8.11 -24.77
N ILE A 75 37.89 -7.49 -23.65
CA ILE A 75 37.78 -8.12 -22.33
C ILE A 75 36.28 -8.14 -21.97
N SER A 76 35.54 -9.08 -22.53
CA SER A 76 34.14 -9.32 -22.16
C SER A 76 34.13 -10.12 -20.85
N ILE A 77 33.88 -9.45 -19.73
CA ILE A 77 33.53 -10.15 -18.48
C ILE A 77 32.19 -10.83 -18.74
N ASN A 78 32.22 -12.16 -18.90
CA ASN A 78 31.05 -12.98 -19.23
C ASN A 78 30.11 -13.09 -18.02
N ILE A 79 29.29 -12.06 -17.85
CA ILE A 79 28.13 -12.07 -16.95
C ILE A 79 26.94 -12.54 -17.79
N ILE A 80 26.21 -13.54 -17.29
CA ILE A 80 25.19 -14.33 -18.01
C ILE A 80 24.29 -13.48 -18.91
N GLU A 81 24.41 -13.69 -20.22
CA GLU A 81 23.67 -12.99 -21.28
C GLU A 81 22.21 -13.45 -21.35
N LEU A 82 21.37 -12.89 -20.46
CA LEU A 82 19.92 -13.00 -20.63
C LEU A 82 19.50 -12.04 -21.75
N ASN A 83 19.01 -12.59 -22.86
CA ASN A 83 18.29 -11.82 -23.88
C ASN A 83 17.12 -11.04 -23.23
N ASN A 84 16.56 -10.07 -23.96
CA ASN A 84 15.48 -9.22 -23.43
C ASN A 84 14.27 -10.02 -22.90
N GLU A 85 13.95 -11.16 -23.51
CA GLU A 85 12.87 -12.05 -23.07
C GLU A 85 13.20 -12.76 -21.75
N GLY A 86 14.43 -13.26 -21.59
CA GLY A 86 14.91 -13.91 -20.38
C GLY A 86 14.94 -12.95 -19.19
N ARG A 87 15.37 -11.70 -19.40
CA ARG A 87 15.30 -10.65 -18.37
C ARG A 87 13.86 -10.39 -17.94
N LEU A 88 12.94 -10.24 -18.90
CA LEU A 88 11.52 -10.00 -18.59
C LEU A 88 10.92 -11.17 -17.80
N ASN A 89 11.17 -12.41 -18.22
CA ASN A 89 10.68 -13.61 -17.53
C ASN A 89 11.22 -13.69 -16.09
N PHE A 90 12.49 -13.32 -15.87
CA PHE A 90 13.06 -13.25 -14.52
C PHE A 90 12.34 -12.25 -13.62
N TYR A 91 12.07 -11.03 -14.10
CA TYR A 91 11.31 -10.02 -13.34
C TYR A 91 9.89 -10.48 -13.03
N ILE A 92 9.21 -11.11 -13.99
CA ILE A 92 7.86 -11.65 -13.78
C ILE A 92 7.91 -12.74 -12.71
N GLN A 93 8.84 -13.69 -12.81
CA GLN A 93 8.98 -14.79 -11.85
C GLN A 93 9.26 -14.27 -10.43
N LEU A 94 10.19 -13.31 -10.29
CA LEU A 94 10.48 -12.69 -9.00
C LEU A 94 9.24 -11.98 -8.43
N SER A 95 8.57 -11.16 -9.24
CA SER A 95 7.35 -10.43 -8.83
C SER A 95 6.23 -11.40 -8.44
N THR A 96 6.14 -12.57 -9.09
CA THR A 96 5.18 -13.63 -8.73
C THR A 96 5.48 -14.27 -7.38
N ILE A 97 6.75 -14.59 -7.09
CA ILE A 97 7.14 -15.15 -5.79
C ILE A 97 6.79 -14.16 -4.67
N GLU A 98 7.10 -12.88 -4.88
CA GLU A 98 6.76 -11.80 -3.95
C GLU A 98 5.25 -11.62 -3.80
N ALA A 99 4.50 -11.63 -4.90
CA ALA A 99 3.04 -11.54 -4.90
C ALA A 99 2.42 -12.68 -4.07
N ILE A 100 2.90 -13.91 -4.22
CA ILE A 100 2.45 -15.06 -3.43
C ILE A 100 2.73 -14.83 -1.94
N PHE A 101 3.97 -14.43 -1.60
CA PHE A 101 4.35 -14.16 -0.21
C PHE A 101 3.45 -13.10 0.43
N PHE A 102 3.26 -11.96 -0.23
CA PHE A 102 2.44 -10.86 0.29
C PHE A 102 0.96 -11.21 0.35
N LEU A 103 0.43 -11.96 -0.62
CA LEU A 103 -0.95 -12.44 -0.59
C LEU A 103 -1.23 -13.24 0.69
N PHE A 104 -0.36 -14.20 1.01
CA PHE A 104 -0.48 -14.97 2.25
C PHE A 104 -0.30 -14.08 3.49
N ALA A 105 0.70 -13.19 3.50
CA ALA A 105 0.93 -12.28 4.61
C ALA A 105 -0.29 -11.38 4.88
N PHE A 106 -0.94 -10.85 3.84
CA PHE A 106 -2.15 -10.03 3.96
C PHE A 106 -3.35 -10.82 4.47
N ILE A 107 -3.55 -12.06 4.00
CA ILE A 107 -4.63 -12.92 4.51
C ILE A 107 -4.42 -13.19 6.01
N ILE A 108 -3.21 -13.61 6.39
CA ILE A 108 -2.88 -13.95 7.78
C ILE A 108 -3.08 -12.73 8.69
N ILE A 109 -2.50 -11.58 8.33
CA ILE A 109 -2.57 -10.39 9.20
C ILE A 109 -4.00 -9.84 9.30
N ASN A 110 -4.80 -9.91 8.23
CA ASN A 110 -6.21 -9.52 8.26
C ASN A 110 -7.00 -10.44 9.19
N LEU A 111 -6.82 -11.75 9.09
CA LEU A 111 -7.48 -12.72 9.98
C LEU A 111 -7.10 -12.46 11.44
N LEU A 112 -5.80 -12.34 11.74
CA LEU A 112 -5.31 -12.04 13.10
C LEU A 112 -5.90 -10.73 13.64
N THR A 113 -6.00 -9.70 12.79
CA THR A 113 -6.60 -8.41 13.18
C THR A 113 -8.09 -8.54 13.47
N ILE A 114 -8.84 -9.30 12.66
CA ILE A 114 -10.27 -9.57 12.92
C ILE A 114 -10.45 -10.33 14.23
N PHE A 115 -9.62 -11.34 14.51
CA PHE A 115 -9.66 -12.08 15.77
C PHE A 115 -9.35 -11.18 16.98
N ALA A 116 -8.30 -10.36 16.89
CA ALA A 116 -7.95 -9.40 17.93
C ALA A 116 -9.09 -8.40 18.17
N TYR A 117 -9.71 -7.90 17.10
CA TYR A 117 -10.82 -6.97 17.17
C TYR A 117 -12.07 -7.60 17.81
N LYS A 118 -12.44 -8.83 17.43
CA LYS A 118 -13.53 -9.58 18.07
C LYS A 118 -13.28 -9.78 19.57
N LYS A 119 -12.06 -10.11 19.96
CA LYS A 119 -11.66 -10.25 21.37
C LYS A 119 -11.77 -8.91 22.13
N LYS A 120 -11.31 -7.81 21.52
CA LYS A 120 -11.38 -6.47 22.09
C LYS A 120 -12.84 -6.03 22.33
N ILE A 121 -13.73 -6.22 21.35
CA ILE A 121 -15.15 -5.91 21.49
C ILE A 121 -15.80 -6.69 22.62
N LYS A 122 -15.52 -8.00 22.75
CA LYS A 122 -16.07 -8.83 23.82
C LYS A 122 -15.71 -8.27 25.20
N ASN A 123 -14.43 -7.94 25.41
CA ASN A 123 -13.94 -7.35 26.66
C ASN A 123 -14.56 -5.97 26.92
N ILE A 124 -14.76 -5.15 25.87
CA ILE A 124 -15.40 -3.85 26.00
C ILE A 124 -16.86 -4.00 26.42
N ILE A 125 -17.64 -4.88 25.78
CA ILE A 125 -19.05 -5.13 26.15
C ILE A 125 -19.18 -5.57 27.61
N GLU A 126 -18.25 -6.40 28.10
CA GLU A 126 -18.20 -6.81 29.50
C GLU A 126 -17.88 -5.63 30.43
N SER A 127 -16.98 -4.72 30.03
CA SER A 127 -16.60 -3.54 30.83
C SER A 127 -17.60 -2.36 30.78
N VAL A 128 -18.30 -2.15 29.66
CA VAL A 128 -19.29 -1.07 29.46
C VAL A 128 -20.59 -1.32 30.23
N LYS A 129 -20.89 -2.58 30.56
CA LYS A 129 -21.94 -2.89 31.56
C LYS A 129 -21.65 -2.28 32.95
N VAL A 130 -20.40 -1.90 33.23
CA VAL A 130 -19.95 -1.39 34.54
C VAL A 130 -19.66 0.11 34.53
N ALA A 131 -19.17 0.68 33.43
CA ALA A 131 -18.83 2.10 33.36
C ALA A 131 -19.18 2.68 31.98
N GLY A 132 -20.31 3.40 31.92
CA GLY A 132 -20.71 4.09 30.70
C GLY A 132 -19.80 5.28 30.41
N THR A 133 -18.76 5.11 29.57
CA THR A 133 -18.24 6.11 28.59
C THR A 133 -16.89 5.71 28.00
N LYS A 134 -16.81 5.67 26.65
CA LYS A 134 -15.83 6.35 25.75
C LYS A 134 -15.90 5.76 24.33
N ASN A 135 -16.81 6.29 23.50
CA ASN A 135 -17.13 5.76 22.16
C ASN A 135 -16.34 6.42 21.00
N SER A 136 -15.58 7.50 21.26
CA SER A 136 -14.96 8.31 20.19
C SER A 136 -13.70 7.68 19.59
N ASP A 137 -12.82 7.14 20.44
CA ASP A 137 -11.50 6.67 20.02
C ASP A 137 -11.62 5.33 19.28
N GLU A 138 -12.54 4.46 19.71
CA GLU A 138 -12.89 3.23 19.02
C GLU A 138 -13.44 3.48 17.61
N LYS A 139 -14.25 4.54 17.44
CA LYS A 139 -14.76 4.93 16.12
C LYS A 139 -13.64 5.38 15.18
N ILE A 140 -12.59 6.00 15.69
CA ILE A 140 -11.40 6.39 14.92
C ILE A 140 -10.59 5.15 14.56
N GLU A 141 -10.32 4.27 15.52
CA GLU A 141 -9.60 3.02 15.28
C GLU A 141 -10.29 2.15 14.22
N ARG A 142 -11.62 1.99 14.31
CA ARG A 142 -12.40 1.22 13.34
C ARG A 142 -12.31 1.79 11.93
N LYS A 143 -12.33 3.12 11.79
CA LYS A 143 -12.13 3.79 10.49
C LYS A 143 -10.74 3.54 9.94
N LEU A 144 -9.70 3.68 10.76
CA LEU A 144 -8.32 3.44 10.35
C LEU A 144 -8.08 1.98 9.96
N TRP A 145 -8.66 1.04 10.70
CA TRP A 145 -8.64 -0.38 10.35
C TRP A 145 -9.33 -0.64 9.01
N LEU A 146 -10.51 -0.05 8.76
CA LEU A 146 -11.23 -0.21 7.50
C LEU A 146 -10.44 0.36 6.30
N ILE A 147 -9.75 1.49 6.47
CA ILE A 147 -8.86 2.05 5.44
C ILE A 147 -7.71 1.07 5.14
N ALA A 148 -7.09 0.51 6.18
CA ALA A 148 -6.01 -0.44 6.02
C ALA A 148 -6.50 -1.74 5.34
N LEU A 149 -7.69 -2.22 5.70
CA LEU A 149 -8.34 -3.37 5.09
C LEU A 149 -8.58 -3.15 3.58
N ILE A 150 -9.18 -2.02 3.20
CA ILE A 150 -9.43 -1.67 1.78
C ILE A 150 -8.11 -1.60 1.01
N SER A 151 -7.07 -1.00 1.60
CA SER A 151 -5.76 -0.91 0.97
C SER A 151 -5.13 -2.29 0.76
N SER A 152 -5.22 -3.16 1.78
CA SER A 152 -4.73 -4.55 1.68
C SER A 152 -5.49 -5.35 0.63
N PHE A 153 -6.80 -5.13 0.48
CA PHE A 153 -7.60 -5.75 -0.56
C PHE A 153 -7.15 -5.35 -1.97
N GLY A 154 -6.82 -4.06 -2.17
CA GLY A 154 -6.23 -3.59 -3.43
C GLY A 154 -4.92 -4.31 -3.77
N GLN A 155 -4.03 -4.47 -2.78
CA GLN A 155 -2.78 -5.20 -2.96
C GLN A 155 -2.99 -6.70 -3.20
N MET A 156 -4.00 -7.32 -2.59
CA MET A 156 -4.36 -8.72 -2.85
C MET A 156 -4.87 -8.94 -4.28
N LEU A 157 -5.71 -8.03 -4.80
CA LEU A 157 -6.16 -8.06 -6.20
C LEU A 157 -4.97 -7.94 -7.16
N MET A 158 -4.06 -7.03 -6.84
CA MET A 158 -2.84 -6.82 -7.60
C MET A 158 -1.94 -8.07 -7.60
N ALA A 159 -1.68 -8.66 -6.44
CA ALA A 159 -0.93 -9.90 -6.31
C ALA A 159 -1.57 -11.03 -7.13
N THR A 160 -2.90 -11.14 -7.10
CA THR A 160 -3.65 -12.12 -7.90
C THR A 160 -3.45 -11.89 -9.40
N ALA A 161 -3.48 -10.64 -9.87
CA ALA A 161 -3.24 -10.32 -11.28
C ALA A 161 -1.82 -10.70 -11.72
N VAL A 162 -0.80 -10.42 -10.89
CA VAL A 162 0.61 -10.83 -11.16
C VAL A 162 0.73 -12.35 -11.26
N ILE A 163 0.11 -13.09 -10.35
CA ILE A 163 0.13 -14.57 -10.38
C ILE A 163 -0.53 -15.08 -11.66
N MET A 164 -1.67 -14.53 -12.05
CA MET A 164 -2.35 -14.90 -13.29
C MET A 164 -1.49 -14.60 -14.54
N LEU A 165 -0.73 -13.50 -14.55
CA LEU A 165 0.16 -13.15 -15.67
C LEU A 165 1.25 -14.18 -15.89
N TYR A 166 1.74 -14.78 -14.80
CA TYR A 166 2.73 -15.84 -14.86
C TYR A 166 2.14 -17.16 -15.38
N VAL A 167 0.97 -17.55 -14.86
CA VAL A 167 0.32 -18.85 -15.16
C VAL A 167 -0.24 -18.91 -16.58
N LEU A 168 -0.75 -17.80 -17.12
CA LEU A 168 -1.45 -17.81 -18.41
C LEU A 168 -0.49 -17.85 -19.62
N ASN A 169 -0.95 -18.51 -20.69
CA ASN A 169 -0.27 -18.60 -21.98
C ASN A 169 -0.12 -17.24 -22.67
N LYS A 170 0.87 -17.12 -23.58
CA LYS A 170 1.26 -15.85 -24.25
C LYS A 170 0.10 -15.10 -24.90
N SER A 171 -0.87 -15.79 -25.51
CA SER A 171 -2.05 -15.17 -26.13
C SER A 171 -2.95 -14.46 -25.11
N SER A 172 -3.19 -15.08 -23.96
CA SER A 172 -4.03 -14.54 -22.88
C SER A 172 -3.34 -13.42 -22.08
N ARG A 173 -2.00 -13.32 -22.15
CA ARG A 173 -1.23 -12.27 -21.45
C ARG A 173 -1.53 -10.87 -21.99
N VAL A 174 -1.90 -10.71 -23.26
CA VAL A 174 -2.19 -9.39 -23.83
C VAL A 174 -3.40 -8.76 -23.15
N LEU A 175 -4.53 -9.48 -23.09
CA LEU A 175 -5.73 -9.03 -22.38
C LEU A 175 -5.44 -8.82 -20.88
N LEU A 176 -4.70 -9.74 -20.27
CA LEU A 176 -4.39 -9.65 -18.86
C LEU A 176 -3.44 -8.47 -18.53
N ASN A 177 -2.57 -8.04 -19.43
CA ASN A 177 -1.76 -6.83 -19.25
C ASN A 177 -2.61 -5.56 -19.18
N TYR A 178 -3.70 -5.49 -19.95
CA TYR A 178 -4.67 -4.39 -19.84
C TYR A 178 -5.39 -4.42 -18.50
N ILE A 179 -5.88 -5.60 -18.09
CA ILE A 179 -6.53 -5.78 -16.79
C ILE A 179 -5.58 -5.43 -15.65
N TYR A 180 -4.32 -5.88 -15.74
CA TYR A 180 -3.27 -5.60 -14.77
C TYR A 180 -3.02 -4.10 -14.61
N SER A 181 -2.98 -3.34 -15.71
CA SER A 181 -2.82 -1.89 -15.66
C SER A 181 -4.00 -1.22 -14.95
N ILE A 182 -5.23 -1.67 -15.21
CA ILE A 182 -6.42 -1.18 -14.51
C ILE A 182 -6.37 -1.55 -13.02
N VAL A 183 -5.96 -2.77 -12.68
CA VAL A 183 -5.83 -3.24 -11.29
C VAL A 183 -4.74 -2.47 -10.55
N MET A 184 -3.64 -2.10 -11.20
CA MET A 184 -2.63 -1.20 -10.64
C MET A 184 -3.25 0.16 -10.28
N ASP A 185 -3.90 0.82 -11.23
CA ASP A 185 -4.44 2.16 -11.01
C ASP A 185 -5.54 2.17 -9.93
N ILE A 186 -6.47 1.21 -10.00
CA ILE A 186 -7.55 1.13 -9.02
C ILE A 186 -7.05 0.63 -7.67
N GLY A 187 -6.28 -0.46 -7.67
CA GLY A 187 -5.86 -1.18 -6.47
C GLY A 187 -4.82 -0.45 -5.64
N ILE A 188 -3.90 0.27 -6.29
CA ILE A 188 -2.78 0.94 -5.63
C ILE A 188 -3.08 2.42 -5.39
N ILE A 189 -3.72 3.10 -6.34
CA ILE A 189 -3.93 4.55 -6.23
C ILE A 189 -5.28 4.84 -5.60
N ILE A 190 -6.36 4.34 -6.20
CA ILE A 190 -7.72 4.72 -5.81
C ILE A 190 -8.12 4.11 -4.47
N LEU A 191 -7.96 2.80 -4.29
CA LEU A 191 -8.42 2.10 -3.08
C LEU A 191 -7.73 2.60 -1.79
N PRO A 192 -6.43 2.93 -1.76
CA PRO A 192 -5.81 3.50 -0.56
C PRO A 192 -6.12 5.00 -0.37
N SER A 193 -6.18 5.78 -1.45
CA SER A 193 -6.31 7.24 -1.37
C SER A 193 -7.74 7.72 -1.16
N TRP A 194 -8.71 7.08 -1.80
CA TRP A 194 -10.11 7.51 -1.77
C TRP A 194 -10.74 7.42 -0.37
N PRO A 195 -10.54 6.34 0.41
CA PRO A 195 -11.02 6.28 1.79
C PRO A 195 -10.43 7.36 2.69
N LEU A 196 -9.17 7.77 2.46
CA LEU A 196 -8.56 8.86 3.22
C LEU A 196 -9.27 10.19 2.94
N ILE A 197 -9.58 10.47 1.67
CA ILE A 197 -10.35 11.65 1.28
C ILE A 197 -11.76 11.59 1.86
N CYS A 198 -12.45 10.45 1.79
CA CYS A 198 -13.83 10.35 2.26
C CYS A 198 -13.97 10.36 3.79
N PHE A 199 -13.09 9.66 4.52
CA PHE A 199 -13.29 9.38 5.94
C PHE A 199 -12.50 10.29 6.88
N SER A 200 -11.40 10.91 6.43
CA SER A 200 -10.54 11.75 7.26
C SER A 200 -10.84 13.23 7.09
N GLN A 201 -11.56 13.81 8.05
CA GLN A 201 -11.82 15.25 8.13
C GLN A 201 -10.50 16.04 8.14
N THR A 202 -9.52 15.56 8.92
CA THR A 202 -8.22 16.20 9.09
C THR A 202 -7.42 16.19 7.79
N PHE A 203 -7.44 15.05 7.07
CA PHE A 203 -6.77 14.94 5.77
C PHE A 203 -7.41 15.89 4.75
N ARG A 204 -8.75 15.89 4.62
CA ARG A 204 -9.47 16.82 3.75
C ARG A 204 -9.13 18.28 4.05
N ASN A 205 -9.16 18.66 5.32
CA ASN A 205 -8.87 20.04 5.71
C ASN A 205 -7.43 20.43 5.38
N LYS A 206 -6.47 19.51 5.53
CA LYS A 206 -5.07 19.73 5.20
C LYS A 206 -4.86 19.79 3.69
N LEU A 207 -5.45 18.87 2.93
CA LEU A 207 -5.41 18.82 1.46
C LEU A 207 -6.01 20.10 0.85
N LEU A 208 -7.20 20.50 1.29
CA LEU A 208 -7.86 21.72 0.83
C LEU A 208 -7.03 22.96 1.14
N ARG A 209 -6.35 23.01 2.29
CA ARG A 209 -5.46 24.13 2.64
C ARG A 209 -4.21 24.19 1.75
N THR A 210 -3.73 23.04 1.27
CA THR A 210 -2.58 22.98 0.35
C THR A 210 -2.96 23.37 -1.08
N ILE A 211 -4.16 23.00 -1.53
CA ILE A 211 -4.61 23.24 -2.91
C ILE A 211 -5.23 24.63 -3.09
N LEU A 212 -6.00 25.11 -2.11
CA LEU A 212 -6.74 26.36 -2.24
C LEU A 212 -5.98 27.56 -1.65
N PRO A 213 -5.98 28.71 -2.33
CA PRO A 213 -5.60 29.98 -1.74
C PRO A 213 -6.39 30.27 -0.47
N GLU A 214 -5.74 30.90 0.52
CA GLU A 214 -6.28 31.04 1.88
C GLU A 214 -7.65 31.73 1.94
N LYS A 215 -7.92 32.67 1.02
CA LYS A 215 -9.21 33.35 0.88
C LYS A 215 -10.35 32.40 0.47
N LEU A 216 -10.09 31.50 -0.48
CA LEU A 216 -11.06 30.51 -0.95
C LEU A 216 -11.29 29.43 0.10
N TYR A 217 -10.23 28.99 0.77
CA TYR A 217 -10.32 28.04 1.88
C TYR A 217 -11.24 28.53 3.01
N LYS A 218 -11.07 29.79 3.46
CA LYS A 218 -11.91 30.40 4.49
C LYS A 218 -13.38 30.48 4.07
N LYS A 219 -13.64 30.83 2.80
CA LYS A 219 -15.01 30.86 2.23
C LYS A 219 -15.64 29.47 2.20
N PHE A 220 -14.89 28.44 1.77
CA PHE A 220 -15.37 27.06 1.65
C PHE A 220 -15.65 26.38 3.00
N ILE A 221 -14.81 26.63 4.00
CA ILE A 221 -15.03 26.10 5.36
C ILE A 221 -16.18 26.83 6.05
N GLY A 222 -16.31 28.15 5.85
CA GLY A 222 -17.42 28.93 6.38
C GLY A 222 -18.78 28.37 5.95
N SER A 223 -18.93 28.08 4.65
CA SER A 223 -20.15 27.48 4.10
C SER A 223 -20.38 26.04 4.57
N MET A 224 -19.33 25.21 4.72
CA MET A 224 -19.49 23.86 5.28
C MET A 224 -19.94 23.86 6.75
N LYS A 225 -19.43 24.80 7.58
CA LYS A 225 -19.86 24.92 8.99
C LYS A 225 -21.33 25.36 9.10
N GLN A 226 -21.78 26.28 8.25
CA GLN A 226 -23.19 26.68 8.19
C GLN A 226 -24.09 25.50 7.80
N LEU A 227 -23.69 24.70 6.80
CA LEU A 227 -24.45 23.51 6.39
C LEU A 227 -24.56 22.47 7.52
N GLN A 228 -23.48 22.23 8.27
CA GLN A 228 -23.51 21.30 9.41
C GLN A 228 -24.41 21.78 10.55
N ASN A 229 -24.43 23.08 10.84
CA ASN A 229 -25.30 23.64 11.88
C ASN A 229 -26.79 23.53 11.47
N ASN A 230 -27.12 23.78 10.21
CA ASN A 230 -28.50 23.65 9.72
C ASN A 230 -29.00 22.19 9.76
N THR A 231 -28.15 21.21 9.44
CA THR A 231 -28.50 19.78 9.58
C THR A 231 -28.62 19.28 11.02
N ARG A 232 -28.04 19.97 12.01
CA ARG A 232 -28.23 19.63 13.44
C ARG A 232 -29.53 20.16 13.99
N CYS A 233 -29.93 21.38 13.62
CA CYS A 233 -31.23 21.94 14.03
C CYS A 233 -32.41 21.14 13.46
N SER A 234 -32.28 20.59 12.24
CA SER A 234 -33.32 19.75 11.63
C SER A 234 -33.51 18.37 12.27
N LYS A 235 -32.56 17.88 13.09
CA LYS A 235 -32.67 16.56 13.76
C LYS A 235 -33.24 16.62 15.18
N ASN A 236 -33.51 17.83 15.67
CA ASN A 236 -34.05 18.08 17.01
C ASN A 236 -35.53 18.50 17.00
N ASN A 237 -36.18 18.47 15.84
CA ASN A 237 -37.63 18.60 15.65
C ASN A 237 -38.18 17.26 15.13
#